data_AF-A0A1Q7ATB0-F1
#
_entry.id   AF-A0A1Q7ATB0-F1
#
_cell.length_a   1.000
_cell.length_b   1.000
_cell.length_c   1.000
_cell.angle_alpha   90.00
_cell.angle_beta   90.00
_cell.angle_gamma   90.00
#
_symmetry.space_group_name_H-M   'P 1'
#
loop_
_entity.id
_entity.type
_entity.pdbx_description
1 polymer ?
#
loop_
_entity_poly.entity_id
_entity_poly.type
_entity_poly.pdbx_seq_one_letter_code
_entity_poly.pdbx_strand_id
1 'polypeptide(L)'
;MSRAARLLSPVLAALLAVVGVAGCGRDAPAAPAPATAHRLDPADLAALLRDSWVSDGTRGFFIDGAHGTASPAFSLYDTYWQLRLGGGNGVSAAAVAGWLNGDLDAGTNTSGLPAIVALDYAVSTLTLLHAPVDAGRVRTGLERLRQGGLYRQDLTAGAPDWGSTAVAVRLLTRLALPVPTEVTAATAAALAAGRAPTPGAMVALLETVADLSAGGPAGPPPPAVGALARAVEDTLAPATPDAAWLSAQYALRRAAAALHLGVPPIDRTACAAVVGADATVRLPGQNSGDPQATFYARELGCTGGRTPAVPPHAPAGWPTRAAVDGAPAASAAALRVADRLGLGGGYRPALARQLRDVWLRPGPVASTTAANLALLAAQLPPGTGAAPPATVAGTGDDTALLVRAIELSATGDRSGSAKASFVAAAATPRPGRSMTRAAWLALAGRLFDVPQLRAEAASEAAQLRIAPGIYAAGRTTATGPAAGSLDASAIGAWIERPPVDLATRWQGQSWYPAADRMSWRTAAVVLAAQERDLTGLFPVSV
;
A
#
# COMPACT_ATOMS: atom_id res chain seq x y z
N MET A 1 -3.70 -57.85 47.56
CA MET A 1 -2.77 -56.71 47.66
C MET A 1 -3.48 -55.51 47.03
N SER A 2 -4.34 -54.83 47.80
CA SER A 2 -4.07 -53.61 48.58
C SER A 2 -4.04 -52.36 47.68
N ARG A 3 -4.91 -51.35 47.81
CA ARG A 3 -5.98 -51.08 48.78
C ARG A 3 -6.97 -50.10 48.14
N ALA A 4 -8.24 -50.48 48.17
CA ALA A 4 -9.39 -49.59 48.06
C ALA A 4 -9.88 -49.24 49.48
N ALA A 5 -10.68 -48.16 49.56
CA ALA A 5 -11.49 -47.73 50.70
C ALA A 5 -10.66 -47.17 51.88
N ARG A 6 -11.11 -46.18 52.66
CA ARG A 6 -12.45 -45.93 53.23
C ARG A 6 -12.27 -44.63 54.06
N LEU A 7 -13.18 -43.65 54.12
CA LEU A 7 -14.28 -43.49 55.10
C LEU A 7 -14.78 -42.03 55.00
N LEU A 8 -16.09 -41.80 54.78
CA LEU A 8 -17.13 -41.40 55.76
C LEU A 8 -17.45 -39.88 55.68
N SER A 9 -18.51 -39.40 55.02
CA SER A 9 -19.98 -39.48 55.28
C SER A 9 -20.50 -38.35 56.21
N PRO A 10 -21.81 -38.07 56.33
CA PRO A 10 -22.58 -37.02 55.63
C PRO A 10 -23.29 -36.06 56.63
N VAL A 11 -24.23 -35.18 56.19
CA VAL A 11 -25.54 -34.85 56.83
C VAL A 11 -26.07 -33.43 56.50
N LEU A 12 -27.34 -33.38 56.07
CA LEU A 12 -28.41 -32.33 56.12
C LEU A 12 -28.08 -30.89 55.64
N ALA A 13 -28.69 -30.39 54.58
CA ALA A 13 -30.07 -29.85 54.48
C ALA A 13 -30.32 -28.53 55.24
N ALA A 14 -30.40 -27.46 54.44
CA ALA A 14 -31.29 -26.29 54.54
C ALA A 14 -31.51 -25.57 55.88
N LEU A 15 -31.12 -24.29 55.92
CA LEU A 15 -31.90 -23.22 56.55
C LEU A 15 -31.46 -21.82 56.06
N LEU A 16 -32.40 -21.18 55.37
CA LEU A 16 -32.77 -19.75 55.32
C LEU A 16 -31.92 -18.65 55.99
N ALA A 17 -31.91 -17.51 55.28
CA ALA A 17 -32.02 -16.11 55.75
C ALA A 17 -30.76 -15.47 56.38
N VAL A 18 -30.08 -14.52 55.70
CA VAL A 18 -30.37 -13.06 55.53
C VAL A 18 -29.71 -12.19 56.61
N VAL A 19 -29.06 -11.12 56.13
CA VAL A 19 -28.47 -9.93 56.79
C VAL A 19 -26.97 -9.98 57.16
N GLY A 20 -26.18 -9.30 56.32
CA GLY A 20 -25.41 -8.15 56.79
C GLY A 20 -23.93 -8.35 57.07
N VAL A 21 -23.10 -8.11 56.07
CA VAL A 21 -21.85 -7.36 56.29
C VAL A 21 -21.71 -6.34 55.16
N ALA A 22 -21.89 -5.07 55.51
CA ALA A 22 -21.40 -3.94 54.75
C ALA A 22 -19.87 -4.07 54.62
N GLY A 23 -19.39 -4.28 53.41
CA GLY A 23 -17.97 -4.31 53.07
C GLY A 23 -17.67 -3.16 52.12
N CYS A 24 -16.89 -2.21 52.63
CA CYS A 24 -16.53 -0.93 52.02
C CYS A 24 -16.17 -1.01 50.54
N GLY A 25 -16.65 -0.01 49.79
CA GLY A 25 -16.29 0.27 48.42
C GLY A 25 -14.77 0.29 48.24
N ARG A 26 -14.30 -0.62 47.39
CA ARG A 26 -13.23 -0.28 46.48
C ARG A 26 -13.93 0.26 45.25
N ASP A 27 -13.75 1.54 44.99
CA ASP A 27 -13.96 2.13 43.68
C ASP A 27 -13.20 1.26 42.68
N ALA A 28 -13.90 0.31 42.05
CA ALA A 28 -13.45 -0.19 40.78
C ALA A 28 -13.34 1.05 39.91
N PRO A 29 -12.18 1.37 39.33
CA PRO A 29 -12.09 2.49 38.41
C PRO A 29 -13.20 2.27 37.39
N ALA A 30 -14.14 3.21 37.32
CA ALA A 30 -15.20 3.17 36.34
C ALA A 30 -14.53 2.83 35.01
N ALA A 31 -14.94 1.70 34.41
CA ALA A 31 -14.44 1.31 33.11
C ALA A 31 -14.50 2.59 32.26
N PRO A 32 -13.38 3.05 31.67
CA PRO A 32 -13.34 4.31 30.97
C PRO A 32 -14.53 4.28 30.01
N ALA A 33 -15.38 5.31 30.11
CA ALA A 33 -16.50 5.44 29.20
C ALA A 33 -15.97 5.19 27.78
N PRO A 34 -16.61 4.31 26.99
CA PRO A 34 -16.12 3.99 25.66
C PRO A 34 -15.83 5.32 24.97
N ALA A 35 -14.58 5.49 24.51
CA ALA A 35 -14.14 6.69 23.82
C ALA A 35 -15.25 7.05 22.82
N THR A 36 -15.75 8.28 22.93
CA THR A 36 -16.86 8.81 22.11
C THR A 36 -16.69 8.30 20.69
N ALA A 37 -17.72 7.60 20.19
CA ALA A 37 -17.68 6.91 18.91
C ALA A 37 -16.92 7.75 17.88
N HIS A 38 -15.77 7.23 17.41
CA HIS A 38 -14.99 7.89 16.35
C HIS A 38 -15.88 7.97 15.11
N ARG A 39 -16.55 9.11 14.97
CA ARG A 39 -17.27 9.47 13.76
C ARG A 39 -16.20 9.85 12.74
N LEU A 40 -16.30 9.32 11.53
CA LEU A 40 -15.43 9.73 10.44
C LEU A 40 -15.76 11.20 10.16
N ASP A 41 -14.81 12.10 10.42
CA ASP A 41 -15.00 13.52 10.16
C ASP A 41 -15.03 13.75 8.64
N PRO A 42 -16.03 14.45 8.09
CA PRO A 42 -16.06 14.85 6.68
C PRO A 42 -14.77 15.52 6.20
N ALA A 43 -14.11 16.31 7.05
CA ALA A 43 -12.84 16.97 6.72
C ALA A 43 -11.70 15.95 6.55
N ASP A 44 -11.63 14.95 7.42
CA ASP A 44 -10.63 13.88 7.34
C ASP A 44 -10.85 13.02 6.08
N LEU A 45 -12.12 12.71 5.75
CA LEU A 45 -12.46 11.97 4.55
C LEU A 45 -12.14 12.77 3.27
N ALA A 46 -12.38 14.08 3.25
CA ALA A 46 -12.01 14.93 2.13
C ALA A 46 -10.48 15.00 1.95
N ALA A 47 -9.73 15.07 3.05
CA ALA A 47 -8.27 15.00 3.02
C ALA A 47 -7.77 13.65 2.47
N LEU A 48 -8.34 12.55 2.95
CA LEU A 48 -8.01 11.21 2.49
C LEU A 48 -8.34 11.02 0.98
N LEU A 49 -9.48 11.53 0.50
CA LEU A 49 -9.84 11.50 -0.92
C LEU A 49 -8.80 12.24 -1.76
N ARG A 50 -8.35 13.40 -1.32
CA ARG A 50 -7.30 14.17 -1.99
C ARG A 50 -5.98 13.39 -2.00
N ASP A 51 -5.58 12.80 -0.89
CA ASP A 51 -4.26 12.19 -0.73
C ASP A 51 -4.16 10.80 -1.38
N SER A 52 -5.30 10.14 -1.62
CA SER A 52 -5.40 8.86 -2.34
C SER A 52 -5.70 8.98 -3.84
N TRP A 53 -6.00 10.19 -4.32
CA TRP A 53 -6.32 10.43 -5.73
C TRP A 53 -5.04 10.47 -6.56
N VAL A 54 -4.84 9.44 -7.38
CA VAL A 54 -3.72 9.31 -8.31
C VAL A 54 -4.17 9.78 -9.69
N SER A 55 -3.45 10.72 -10.30
CA SER A 55 -3.84 11.26 -11.61
C SER A 55 -2.66 11.80 -12.42
N ASP A 56 -2.79 11.74 -13.76
CA ASP A 56 -1.93 12.44 -14.71
C ASP A 56 -2.57 13.74 -15.24
N GLY A 57 -3.66 14.21 -14.60
CA GLY A 57 -4.48 15.35 -15.03
C GLY A 57 -5.54 14.99 -16.09
N THR A 58 -5.38 13.88 -16.81
CA THR A 58 -6.36 13.42 -17.81
C THR A 58 -7.17 12.24 -17.29
N ARG A 59 -6.48 11.24 -16.73
CA ARG A 59 -7.01 10.03 -16.13
C ARG A 59 -6.70 10.04 -14.65
N GLY A 60 -7.45 9.27 -13.88
CA GLY A 60 -7.15 9.10 -12.47
C GLY A 60 -7.93 7.98 -11.82
N PHE A 61 -7.46 7.57 -10.66
CA PHE A 61 -8.02 6.51 -9.85
C PHE A 61 -7.69 6.74 -8.37
N PHE A 62 -8.41 6.04 -7.49
CA PHE A 62 -8.12 6.04 -6.06
C PHE A 62 -7.34 4.79 -5.66
N ILE A 63 -6.53 4.92 -4.62
CA ILE A 63 -5.86 3.80 -3.95
C ILE A 63 -6.26 3.71 -2.47
N ASP A 64 -6.25 2.50 -1.93
CA ASP A 64 -6.44 2.28 -0.50
C ASP A 64 -5.18 2.61 0.30
N GLY A 65 -5.33 2.95 1.58
CA GLY A 65 -4.18 3.02 2.50
C GLY A 65 -3.27 4.24 2.30
N ALA A 66 -3.79 5.37 1.83
CA ALA A 66 -3.00 6.58 1.62
C ALA A 66 -2.32 7.14 2.90
N HIS A 67 -2.77 6.73 4.08
CA HIS A 67 -2.12 7.01 5.37
C HIS A 67 -1.70 5.75 6.13
N GLY A 68 -1.75 4.58 5.47
CA GLY A 68 -1.42 3.31 6.10
C GLY A 68 0.09 3.20 6.37
N THR A 69 0.47 3.07 7.64
CA THR A 69 1.88 2.97 8.04
C THR A 69 2.42 1.53 7.97
N ALA A 70 1.58 0.51 8.19
CA ALA A 70 2.03 -0.89 8.21
C ALA A 70 2.26 -1.49 6.81
N SER A 71 1.64 -0.92 5.78
CA SER A 71 1.83 -1.29 4.38
C SER A 71 1.44 -0.07 3.54
N PRO A 72 2.39 0.85 3.29
CA PRO A 72 2.11 2.10 2.60
C PRO A 72 1.70 1.81 1.16
N ALA A 73 0.64 2.48 0.72
CA ALA A 73 0.16 2.41 -0.65
C ALA A 73 1.16 3.01 -1.66
N PHE A 74 2.16 3.73 -1.17
CA PHE A 74 3.14 4.48 -1.94
C PHE A 74 4.51 3.82 -1.93
N SER A 75 5.15 3.83 -3.09
CA SER A 75 6.50 3.32 -3.29
C SER A 75 7.49 4.42 -2.94
N LEU A 76 8.29 4.20 -1.88
CA LEU A 76 9.40 5.10 -1.54
C LEU A 76 10.44 5.16 -2.66
N TYR A 77 10.71 4.01 -3.30
CA TYR A 77 11.59 3.92 -4.46
C TYR A 77 11.10 4.81 -5.61
N ASP A 78 9.86 4.62 -6.06
CA ASP A 78 9.33 5.38 -7.20
C ASP A 78 9.17 6.86 -6.84
N THR A 79 8.73 7.16 -5.63
CA THR A 79 8.56 8.55 -5.19
C THR A 79 9.88 9.31 -5.19
N TYR A 80 10.94 8.73 -4.64
CA TYR A 80 12.26 9.35 -4.64
C TYR A 80 12.77 9.58 -6.08
N TRP A 81 12.76 8.54 -6.92
CA TRP A 81 13.36 8.62 -8.24
C TRP A 81 12.55 9.46 -9.22
N GLN A 82 11.22 9.49 -9.12
CA GLN A 82 10.39 10.35 -9.95
C GLN A 82 10.59 11.84 -9.60
N LEU A 83 10.71 12.18 -8.31
CA LEU A 83 11.07 13.54 -7.88
C LEU A 83 12.43 13.98 -8.45
N ARG A 84 13.42 13.09 -8.43
CA ARG A 84 14.74 13.32 -9.05
C ARG A 84 14.66 13.48 -10.57
N LEU A 85 13.73 12.78 -11.21
CA LEU A 85 13.44 12.93 -12.63
C LEU A 85 12.68 14.24 -12.96
N GLY A 86 12.30 15.04 -11.97
CA GLY A 86 11.52 16.26 -12.17
C GLY A 86 10.03 15.99 -12.38
N GLY A 87 9.59 14.74 -12.21
CA GLY A 87 8.19 14.40 -12.01
C GLY A 87 7.85 14.70 -10.55
N GLY A 88 7.03 15.71 -10.28
CA GLY A 88 6.80 16.15 -8.90
C GLY A 88 5.80 17.26 -8.69
N ASN A 89 5.38 17.94 -9.77
CA ASN A 89 4.33 18.95 -9.68
C ASN A 89 3.07 18.34 -9.05
N GLY A 90 2.66 18.87 -7.89
CA GLY A 90 1.50 18.39 -7.13
C GLY A 90 1.79 17.38 -6.02
N VAL A 91 3.04 16.93 -5.84
CA VAL A 91 3.44 16.16 -4.66
C VAL A 91 3.51 17.09 -3.45
N SER A 92 2.92 16.68 -2.33
CA SER A 92 2.83 17.46 -1.09
C SER A 92 3.84 16.96 -0.06
N ALA A 93 4.71 17.86 0.39
CA ALA A 93 5.66 17.61 1.47
C ALA A 93 4.97 17.06 2.73
N ALA A 94 3.83 17.64 3.12
CA ALA A 94 3.07 17.22 4.29
C ALA A 94 2.47 15.82 4.13
N ALA A 95 1.93 15.50 2.95
CA ALA A 95 1.33 14.19 2.69
C ALA A 95 2.39 13.08 2.66
N VAL A 96 3.54 13.36 2.04
CA VAL A 96 4.68 12.42 1.98
C VAL A 96 5.31 12.21 3.37
N ALA A 97 5.51 13.27 4.15
CA ALA A 97 6.07 13.16 5.50
C ALA A 97 5.20 12.31 6.44
N GLY A 98 3.87 12.35 6.26
CA GLY A 98 2.92 11.59 7.09
C GLY A 98 3.20 10.09 7.14
N TRP A 99 3.57 9.48 6.00
CA TRP A 99 3.87 8.04 5.95
C TRP A 99 5.38 7.73 6.05
N LEU A 100 6.27 8.63 5.62
CA LEU A 100 7.73 8.41 5.71
C LEU A 100 8.29 8.42 7.13
N ASN A 101 7.60 9.03 8.09
CA ASN A 101 8.05 9.02 9.49
C ASN A 101 8.23 7.59 10.04
N GLY A 102 7.46 6.61 9.52
CA GLY A 102 7.62 5.20 9.85
C GLY A 102 8.92 4.59 9.32
N ASP A 103 9.33 4.93 8.09
CA ASP A 103 10.57 4.43 7.45
C ASP A 103 11.85 5.06 8.06
N LEU A 104 11.74 6.22 8.72
CA LEU A 104 12.86 6.84 9.45
C LEU A 104 13.26 6.05 10.71
N ASP A 105 12.37 5.19 11.22
CA ASP A 105 12.65 4.31 12.34
C ASP A 105 13.22 2.97 11.82
N ALA A 106 14.55 2.83 11.82
CA ALA A 106 15.22 1.62 11.33
C ALA A 106 14.68 0.33 12.01
N GLY A 107 13.91 -0.46 11.27
CA GLY A 107 13.34 -1.73 11.72
C GLY A 107 11.88 -1.98 11.35
N THR A 108 11.16 -0.99 10.84
CA THR A 108 9.75 -1.12 10.41
C THR A 108 9.58 -1.54 8.95
N ASN A 109 10.66 -1.52 8.14
CA ASN A 109 10.73 -1.80 6.70
C ASN A 109 9.37 -1.71 5.98
N THR A 110 8.76 -0.52 6.02
CA THR A 110 7.43 -0.33 5.44
C THR A 110 7.48 -0.23 3.92
N SER A 111 8.65 0.17 3.39
CA SER A 111 8.91 0.28 1.95
C SER A 111 9.31 -1.02 1.25
N GLY A 112 9.61 -2.10 1.99
CA GLY A 112 10.15 -3.36 1.43
C GLY A 112 11.58 -3.25 0.89
N LEU A 113 12.26 -2.13 1.16
CA LEU A 113 13.65 -1.87 0.75
C LEU A 113 14.62 -2.31 1.87
N PRO A 114 15.91 -2.57 1.57
CA PRO A 114 16.91 -2.71 2.62
C PRO A 114 16.91 -1.47 3.52
N ALA A 115 16.98 -1.65 4.85
CA ALA A 115 16.85 -0.57 5.82
C ALA A 115 17.74 0.65 5.52
N ILE A 116 18.97 0.44 5.06
CA ILE A 116 19.89 1.54 4.74
C ILE A 116 19.43 2.36 3.51
N VAL A 117 18.83 1.70 2.53
CA VAL A 117 18.29 2.32 1.32
C VAL A 117 17.00 3.06 1.64
N ALA A 118 16.14 2.49 2.48
CA ALA A 118 14.93 3.15 2.98
C ALA A 118 15.28 4.47 3.69
N LEU A 119 16.28 4.46 4.58
CA LEU A 119 16.77 5.68 5.23
C LEU A 119 17.24 6.73 4.21
N ASP A 120 18.05 6.33 3.22
CA ASP A 120 18.56 7.26 2.21
C ASP A 120 17.45 7.87 1.37
N TYR A 121 16.51 7.05 0.90
CA TYR A 121 15.42 7.53 0.07
C TYR A 121 14.41 8.36 0.86
N ALA A 122 14.12 8.02 2.11
CA ALA A 122 13.26 8.84 2.97
C ALA A 122 13.88 10.22 3.22
N VAL A 123 15.14 10.27 3.65
CA VAL A 123 15.87 11.53 3.86
C VAL A 123 15.96 12.34 2.58
N SER A 124 16.31 11.70 1.46
CA SER A 124 16.45 12.37 0.17
C SER A 124 15.11 12.92 -0.34
N THR A 125 14.03 12.16 -0.19
CA THR A 125 12.68 12.56 -0.59
C THR A 125 12.21 13.76 0.23
N LEU A 126 12.35 13.71 1.56
CA LEU A 126 12.01 14.84 2.43
C LEU A 126 12.84 16.08 2.09
N THR A 127 14.14 15.91 1.82
CA THR A 127 15.02 17.01 1.40
C THR A 127 14.58 17.63 0.07
N LEU A 128 14.24 16.80 -0.94
CA LEU A 128 13.75 17.28 -2.25
C LEU A 128 12.42 18.05 -2.13
N LEU A 129 11.59 17.67 -1.16
CA LEU A 129 10.31 18.32 -0.88
C LEU A 129 10.43 19.49 0.12
N HIS A 130 11.65 19.83 0.54
CA HIS A 130 11.90 20.85 1.57
C HIS A 130 11.16 20.60 2.90
N ALA A 131 10.95 19.33 3.24
CA ALA A 131 10.36 18.88 4.49
C ALA A 131 11.44 18.67 5.57
N PRO A 132 11.10 18.84 6.86
CA PRO A 132 12.05 18.61 7.95
C PRO A 132 12.47 17.13 8.04
N VAL A 133 13.73 16.90 8.39
CA VAL A 133 14.30 15.56 8.63
C VAL A 133 14.75 15.46 10.08
N ASP A 134 14.31 14.42 10.79
CA ASP A 134 14.79 14.11 12.14
C ASP A 134 16.17 13.44 12.08
N ALA A 135 17.22 14.27 12.10
CA ALA A 135 18.61 13.80 12.06
C ALA A 135 18.97 12.89 13.25
N GLY A 136 18.30 13.06 14.40
CA GLY A 136 18.49 12.21 15.58
C GLY A 136 18.07 10.77 15.32
N ARG A 137 16.88 10.58 14.73
CA ARG A 137 16.37 9.27 14.31
C ARG A 137 17.25 8.62 13.25
N VAL A 138 17.62 9.37 12.21
CA VAL A 138 18.49 8.86 11.14
C VAL A 138 19.81 8.35 11.70
N ARG A 139 20.45 9.14 12.59
CA ARG A 139 21.69 8.72 13.27
C ARG A 139 21.50 7.43 14.04
N THR A 140 20.45 7.33 14.86
CA THR A 140 20.14 6.12 15.62
C THR A 140 19.90 4.93 14.71
N GLY A 141 19.23 5.11 13.57
CA GLY A 141 19.01 4.06 12.58
C GLY A 141 20.31 3.55 11.95
N LEU A 142 21.18 4.47 11.51
CA LEU A 142 22.48 4.14 10.93
C LEU A 142 23.38 3.40 11.93
N GLU A 143 23.42 3.82 13.20
CA GLU A 143 24.22 3.15 14.23
C GLU A 143 23.81 1.69 14.46
N ARG A 144 22.52 1.34 14.32
CA ARG A 144 22.08 -0.06 14.43
C ARG A 144 22.58 -0.93 13.27
N LEU A 145 22.80 -0.33 12.11
CA LEU A 145 23.29 -1.01 10.92
C LEU A 145 24.83 -1.08 10.86
N ARG A 146 25.51 -0.29 11.70
CA ARG A 146 26.97 -0.25 11.74
C ARG A 146 27.54 -1.50 12.40
N GLN A 147 28.60 -2.04 11.80
CA GLN A 147 29.39 -3.12 12.34
C GLN A 147 30.88 -2.79 12.15
N GLY A 148 31.52 -2.27 13.20
CA GLY A 148 32.89 -1.76 13.14
C GLY A 148 32.98 -0.51 12.27
N GLY A 149 33.86 -0.54 11.27
CA GLY A 149 34.09 0.55 10.32
C GLY A 149 33.22 0.50 9.05
N LEU A 150 32.23 -0.40 8.97
CA LEU A 150 31.36 -0.57 7.81
C LEU A 150 29.89 -0.66 8.24
N TYR A 151 28.97 -0.55 7.28
CA TYR A 151 27.53 -0.66 7.49
C TYR A 151 26.94 -1.87 6.77
N ARG A 152 25.89 -2.45 7.34
CA ARG A 152 25.07 -3.51 6.75
C ARG A 152 23.90 -2.89 5.99
N GLN A 153 23.44 -3.57 4.96
CA GLN A 153 22.23 -3.17 4.22
C GLN A 153 20.96 -3.24 5.10
N ASP A 154 20.94 -4.20 6.05
CA ASP A 154 19.83 -4.48 6.97
C ASP A 154 20.34 -5.19 8.22
N LEU A 155 19.54 -5.21 9.29
CA LEU A 155 19.79 -5.90 10.55
C LEU A 155 19.88 -7.42 10.42
N THR A 156 19.35 -7.99 9.33
CA THR A 156 19.39 -9.42 9.03
C THR A 156 20.53 -9.82 8.08
N ALA A 157 21.21 -8.87 7.44
CA ALA A 157 22.22 -9.15 6.41
C ALA A 157 23.54 -9.71 6.98
N GLY A 158 24.06 -10.82 6.45
CA GLY A 158 25.17 -11.55 7.09
C GLY A 158 26.49 -10.78 7.30
N ALA A 159 26.81 -9.78 6.47
CA ALA A 159 28.05 -9.00 6.58
C ALA A 159 27.83 -7.53 6.17
N PRO A 160 28.60 -6.58 6.75
CA PRO A 160 28.62 -5.21 6.28
C PRO A 160 29.39 -5.10 4.95
N ASP A 161 29.09 -4.07 4.15
CA ASP A 161 29.63 -3.90 2.81
C ASP A 161 29.89 -2.42 2.46
N TRP A 162 30.66 -2.18 1.39
CA TRP A 162 31.04 -0.84 0.95
C TRP A 162 29.87 -0.06 0.34
N GLY A 163 28.92 -0.71 -0.32
CA GLY A 163 27.74 -0.05 -0.89
C GLY A 163 26.88 0.57 0.20
N SER A 164 26.55 -0.23 1.21
CA SER A 164 25.88 0.22 2.43
C SER A 164 26.66 1.34 3.13
N THR A 165 27.99 1.20 3.22
CA THR A 165 28.85 2.22 3.85
C THR A 165 28.83 3.55 3.10
N ALA A 166 28.87 3.54 1.76
CA ALA A 166 28.77 4.75 0.95
C ALA A 166 27.44 5.48 1.19
N VAL A 167 26.34 4.73 1.27
CA VAL A 167 25.00 5.28 1.57
C VAL A 167 24.98 5.92 2.97
N ALA A 168 25.50 5.23 3.99
CA ALA A 168 25.56 5.76 5.35
C ALA A 168 26.39 7.05 5.44
N VAL A 169 27.58 7.07 4.85
CA VAL A 169 28.46 8.24 4.86
C VAL A 169 27.80 9.41 4.13
N ARG A 170 27.17 9.18 2.98
CA ARG A 170 26.39 10.21 2.26
C ARG A 170 25.27 10.80 3.11
N LEU A 171 24.56 9.98 3.87
CA LEU A 171 23.49 10.43 4.76
C LEU A 171 24.04 11.28 5.91
N LEU A 172 25.10 10.82 6.56
CA LEU A 172 25.74 11.52 7.67
C LEU A 172 26.26 12.88 7.20
N THR A 173 26.97 12.93 6.08
CA THR A 173 27.52 14.19 5.53
C THR A 173 26.41 15.14 5.10
N ARG A 174 25.36 14.65 4.42
CA ARG A 174 24.21 15.46 4.01
C ARG A 174 23.49 16.11 5.19
N LEU A 175 23.35 15.39 6.30
CA LEU A 175 22.68 15.87 7.51
C LEU A 175 23.63 16.61 8.47
N ALA A 176 24.86 16.90 8.04
CA ALA A 176 25.90 17.50 8.88
C ALA A 176 26.14 16.74 10.20
N LEU A 177 25.97 15.42 10.17
CA LEU A 177 26.27 14.52 11.28
C LEU A 177 27.72 14.03 11.17
N PRO A 178 28.42 13.84 12.30
CA PRO A 178 29.79 13.34 12.29
C PRO A 178 29.82 11.89 11.77
N VAL A 179 30.78 11.60 10.88
CA VAL A 179 31.07 10.22 10.46
C VAL A 179 31.91 9.55 11.55
N PRO A 180 31.57 8.32 12.00
CA PRO A 180 32.35 7.60 13.00
C PRO A 180 33.82 7.42 12.60
N THR A 181 34.72 7.53 13.56
CA THR A 181 36.18 7.46 13.32
C THR A 181 36.61 6.09 12.82
N GLU A 182 35.90 5.03 13.20
CA GLU A 182 36.16 3.68 12.70
C GLU A 182 35.88 3.56 11.20
N VAL A 183 34.88 4.29 10.69
CA VAL A 183 34.50 4.30 9.27
C VAL A 183 35.53 5.07 8.46
N THR A 184 36.00 6.22 8.96
CA THR A 184 37.06 6.99 8.30
C THR A 184 38.38 6.22 8.29
N ALA A 185 38.73 5.54 9.39
CA ALA A 185 39.92 4.69 9.48
C ALA A 185 39.84 3.48 8.52
N ALA A 186 38.69 2.79 8.46
CA ALA A 186 38.47 1.68 7.53
C ALA A 186 38.56 2.13 6.06
N THR A 187 38.00 3.30 5.74
CA THR A 187 38.08 3.89 4.39
C THR A 187 39.52 4.19 4.00
N ALA A 188 40.30 4.81 4.90
CA ALA A 188 41.71 5.10 4.67
C ALA A 188 42.53 3.81 4.46
N ALA A 189 42.29 2.78 5.28
CA ALA A 189 42.97 1.50 5.16
C ALA A 189 42.63 0.79 3.83
N ALA A 190 41.36 0.81 3.40
CA ALA A 190 40.92 0.21 2.14
C ALA A 190 41.52 0.93 0.92
N LEU A 191 41.58 2.25 0.96
CA LEU A 191 42.21 3.06 -0.08
C LEU A 191 43.71 2.76 -0.17
N ALA A 192 44.41 2.67 0.97
CA ALA A 192 45.83 2.34 1.03
C ALA A 192 46.12 0.92 0.52
N ALA A 193 45.23 -0.03 0.77
CA ALA A 193 45.34 -1.39 0.27
C ALA A 193 45.18 -1.51 -1.25
N GLY A 194 44.58 -0.51 -1.91
CA GLY A 194 44.40 -0.46 -3.36
C GLY A 194 43.55 -1.61 -3.93
N ARG A 195 42.74 -2.28 -3.09
CA ARG A 195 41.99 -3.48 -3.45
C ARG A 195 40.60 -3.42 -2.80
N ALA A 196 39.57 -3.13 -3.58
CA ALA A 196 38.22 -3.57 -3.26
C ALA A 196 37.91 -4.83 -4.09
N PRO A 197 37.17 -5.81 -3.55
CA PRO A 197 37.08 -7.16 -4.12
C PRO A 197 36.25 -7.25 -5.40
N THR A 198 35.38 -6.26 -5.66
CA THR A 198 34.48 -6.23 -6.80
C THR A 198 34.39 -4.82 -7.38
N PRO A 199 33.99 -4.66 -8.66
CA PRO A 199 33.83 -3.34 -9.27
C PRO A 199 32.83 -2.47 -8.51
N GLY A 200 31.71 -3.05 -8.07
CA GLY A 200 30.73 -2.35 -7.24
C GLY A 200 31.30 -1.87 -5.89
N ALA A 201 32.15 -2.67 -5.24
CA ALA A 201 32.82 -2.25 -4.01
C ALA A 201 33.85 -1.14 -4.24
N MET A 202 34.54 -1.14 -5.40
CA MET A 202 35.46 -0.06 -5.78
C MET A 202 34.71 1.26 -6.00
N VAL A 203 33.58 1.23 -6.72
CA VAL A 203 32.72 2.40 -6.95
C VAL A 203 32.23 2.95 -5.61
N ALA A 204 31.70 2.10 -4.74
CA ALA A 204 31.18 2.51 -3.45
C ALA A 204 32.27 3.08 -2.52
N LEU A 205 33.48 2.51 -2.53
CA LEU A 205 34.63 3.06 -1.81
C LEU A 205 34.99 4.46 -2.34
N LEU A 206 35.00 4.65 -3.66
CA LEU A 206 35.28 5.95 -4.28
C LEU A 206 34.20 6.99 -3.90
N GLU A 207 32.93 6.61 -3.90
CA GLU A 207 31.83 7.47 -3.43
C GLU A 207 32.01 7.86 -1.95
N THR A 208 32.40 6.90 -1.10
CA THR A 208 32.67 7.15 0.32
C THR A 208 33.79 8.18 0.50
N VAL A 209 34.89 8.03 -0.25
CA VAL A 209 36.02 8.98 -0.21
C VAL A 209 35.59 10.36 -0.70
N ALA A 210 34.79 10.43 -1.77
CA ALA A 210 34.26 11.69 -2.29
C ALA A 210 33.39 12.42 -1.27
N ASP A 211 32.43 11.71 -0.65
CA ASP A 211 31.52 12.28 0.33
C ASP A 211 32.28 12.71 1.62
N LEU A 212 33.32 11.98 2.06
CA LEU A 212 34.21 12.40 3.16
C LEU A 212 35.05 13.64 2.84
N SER A 213 35.41 13.83 1.56
CA SER A 213 36.26 14.95 1.12
C SER A 213 35.48 16.23 0.88
N ALA A 214 34.15 16.16 0.73
CA ALA A 214 33.29 17.29 0.39
C ALA A 214 33.26 18.44 1.42
N GLY A 215 33.81 18.23 2.64
CA GLY A 215 33.96 19.25 3.69
C GLY A 215 35.40 19.68 3.98
N GLY A 216 36.40 19.17 3.25
CA GLY A 216 37.81 19.47 3.46
C GLY A 216 38.33 20.64 2.61
N PRO A 217 39.50 21.22 2.94
CA PRO A 217 40.16 22.19 2.07
C PRO A 217 40.47 21.56 0.70
N ALA A 218 40.27 22.33 -0.38
CA ALA A 218 40.51 21.91 -1.74
C ALA A 218 42.01 21.65 -2.00
N GLY A 219 42.46 20.44 -1.70
CA GLY A 219 43.78 19.92 -2.05
C GLY A 219 43.68 18.90 -3.19
N PRO A 220 44.77 18.64 -3.93
CA PRO A 220 44.78 17.58 -4.92
C PRO A 220 44.48 16.23 -4.25
N PRO A 221 43.65 15.37 -4.87
CA PRO A 221 43.32 14.07 -4.30
C PRO A 221 44.58 13.21 -4.17
N PRO A 222 44.70 12.38 -3.11
CA PRO A 222 45.82 11.45 -2.97
C PRO A 222 45.99 10.55 -4.21
N PRO A 223 47.23 10.21 -4.62
CA PRO A 223 47.48 9.38 -5.81
C PRO A 223 46.70 8.05 -5.83
N ALA A 224 46.46 7.47 -4.65
CA ALA A 224 45.66 6.25 -4.49
C ALA A 224 44.21 6.41 -4.98
N VAL A 225 43.61 7.60 -4.81
CA VAL A 225 42.24 7.89 -5.27
C VAL A 225 42.19 7.92 -6.80
N GLY A 226 43.17 8.56 -7.44
CA GLY A 226 43.30 8.57 -8.91
C GLY A 226 43.62 7.19 -9.50
N ALA A 227 44.31 6.33 -8.76
CA ALA A 227 44.51 4.92 -9.15
C ALA A 227 43.20 4.11 -9.04
N LEU A 228 42.42 4.31 -7.97
CA LEU A 228 41.13 3.66 -7.78
C LEU A 228 40.13 4.06 -8.88
N ALA A 229 40.03 5.34 -9.20
CA ALA A 229 39.11 5.83 -10.24
C ALA A 229 39.43 5.23 -11.62
N ARG A 230 40.71 5.12 -11.99
CA ARG A 230 41.14 4.46 -13.23
C ARG A 230 40.83 2.96 -13.23
N ALA A 231 41.09 2.27 -12.11
CA ALA A 231 40.77 0.85 -12.01
C ALA A 231 39.25 0.59 -12.16
N VAL A 232 38.40 1.45 -11.60
CA VAL A 232 36.95 1.40 -11.78
C VAL A 232 36.60 1.59 -13.26
N GLU A 233 37.15 2.61 -13.90
CA GLU A 233 36.90 2.90 -15.32
C GLU A 233 37.30 1.73 -16.23
N ASP A 234 38.51 1.20 -16.08
CA ASP A 234 39.01 0.05 -16.84
C ASP A 234 38.09 -1.16 -16.71
N THR A 235 37.47 -1.33 -15.54
CA THR A 235 36.54 -2.44 -15.30
C THR A 235 35.16 -2.21 -15.90
N LEU A 236 34.72 -0.96 -16.04
CA LEU A 236 33.43 -0.60 -16.66
C LEU A 236 33.50 -0.51 -18.19
N ALA A 237 34.69 -0.35 -18.78
CA ALA A 237 34.89 -0.18 -20.22
C ALA A 237 34.46 -1.38 -21.10
N PRO A 238 34.63 -2.66 -20.72
CA PRO A 238 34.23 -3.79 -21.57
C PRO A 238 32.77 -4.26 -21.36
N ALA A 239 31.98 -3.62 -20.50
CA ALA A 239 30.64 -4.11 -20.15
C ALA A 239 29.59 -3.73 -21.21
N THR A 240 28.71 -4.68 -21.54
CA THR A 240 27.47 -4.38 -22.27
C THR A 240 26.65 -3.38 -21.46
N PRO A 241 26.25 -2.22 -22.02
CA PRO A 241 25.45 -1.25 -21.30
C PRO A 241 24.15 -1.90 -20.79
N ASP A 242 23.91 -1.78 -19.49
CA ASP A 242 22.68 -2.17 -18.81
C ASP A 242 22.38 -1.18 -17.67
N ALA A 243 21.33 -1.45 -16.87
CA ALA A 243 20.96 -0.58 -15.76
C ALA A 243 22.02 -0.51 -14.63
N ALA A 244 22.74 -1.61 -14.38
CA ALA A 244 23.79 -1.66 -13.36
C ALA A 244 25.05 -0.90 -13.82
N TRP A 245 25.37 -0.98 -15.11
CA TRP A 245 26.42 -0.20 -15.73
C TRP A 245 26.11 1.30 -15.69
N LEU A 246 24.87 1.71 -15.98
CA LEU A 246 24.44 3.11 -15.88
C LEU A 246 24.64 3.66 -14.46
N SER A 247 24.24 2.90 -13.44
CA SER A 247 24.38 3.34 -12.04
C SER A 247 25.85 3.48 -11.64
N ALA A 248 26.70 2.52 -12.03
CA ALA A 248 28.13 2.55 -11.76
C ALA A 248 28.84 3.71 -12.47
N GLN A 249 28.50 3.97 -13.74
CA GLN A 249 29.03 5.09 -14.52
C GLN A 249 28.63 6.44 -13.91
N TYR A 250 27.37 6.58 -13.50
CA TYR A 250 26.90 7.78 -12.82
C TYR A 250 27.64 8.00 -11.50
N ALA A 251 27.77 6.96 -10.67
CA ALA A 251 28.49 7.02 -9.40
C ALA A 251 29.97 7.38 -9.57
N LEU A 252 30.69 6.74 -10.50
CA LEU A 252 32.08 7.06 -10.83
C LEU A 252 32.23 8.54 -11.21
N ARG A 253 31.39 9.05 -12.12
CA ARG A 253 31.49 10.43 -12.59
C ARG A 253 31.13 11.45 -11.51
N ARG A 254 30.11 11.18 -10.69
CA ARG A 254 29.75 12.00 -9.53
C ARG A 254 30.93 12.11 -8.57
N ALA A 255 31.52 10.97 -8.19
CA ALA A 255 32.63 10.93 -7.26
C ALA A 255 33.89 11.60 -7.84
N ALA A 256 34.20 11.32 -9.12
CA ALA A 256 35.31 11.96 -9.82
C ALA A 256 35.16 13.48 -9.89
N ALA A 257 33.97 14.00 -10.20
CA ALA A 257 33.72 15.43 -10.21
C ALA A 257 33.92 16.07 -8.83
N ALA A 258 33.41 15.44 -7.76
CA ALA A 258 33.60 15.90 -6.38
C ALA A 258 35.07 15.87 -5.93
N LEU A 259 35.87 14.96 -6.50
CA LEU A 259 37.30 14.80 -6.22
C LEU A 259 38.19 15.54 -7.23
N HIS A 260 37.61 16.30 -8.17
CA HIS A 260 38.31 16.97 -9.26
C HIS A 260 39.22 16.05 -10.10
N LEU A 261 38.78 14.80 -10.31
CA LEU A 261 39.46 13.80 -11.15
C LEU A 261 38.98 13.90 -12.60
N GLY A 262 39.92 13.78 -13.54
CA GLY A 262 39.60 13.65 -14.96
C GLY A 262 39.16 12.23 -15.30
N VAL A 263 37.90 12.05 -15.68
CA VAL A 263 37.36 10.80 -16.23
C VAL A 263 36.89 11.07 -17.67
N PRO A 264 37.35 10.29 -18.66
CA PRO A 264 36.90 10.34 -20.05
C PRO A 264 35.37 10.42 -20.20
N PRO A 265 34.83 11.17 -21.17
CA PRO A 265 33.40 11.24 -21.41
C PRO A 265 32.81 9.89 -21.85
N ILE A 266 31.54 9.65 -21.54
CA ILE A 266 30.82 8.45 -21.96
C ILE A 266 30.51 8.52 -23.45
N ASP A 267 30.63 7.40 -24.18
CA ASP A 267 30.08 7.32 -25.52
C ASP A 267 28.55 7.33 -25.44
N ARG A 268 27.96 8.47 -25.82
CA ARG A 268 26.51 8.69 -25.78
C ARG A 268 25.76 7.76 -26.72
N THR A 269 26.38 7.31 -27.81
CA THR A 269 25.75 6.39 -28.77
C THR A 269 25.63 5.00 -28.18
N ALA A 270 26.71 4.52 -27.55
CA ALA A 270 26.72 3.24 -26.84
C ALA A 270 25.72 3.23 -25.67
N CYS A 271 25.63 4.32 -24.91
CA CYS A 271 24.70 4.38 -23.77
C CYS A 271 23.25 4.66 -24.14
N ALA A 272 22.97 5.23 -25.32
CA ALA A 272 21.59 5.38 -25.81
C ALA A 272 20.93 4.02 -26.14
N ALA A 273 21.72 2.96 -26.35
CA ALA A 273 21.21 1.62 -26.69
C ALA A 273 20.31 1.00 -25.60
N VAL A 274 20.43 1.44 -24.34
CA VAL A 274 19.57 0.97 -23.23
C VAL A 274 18.33 1.84 -23.01
N VAL A 275 18.22 2.96 -23.73
CA VAL A 275 17.09 3.89 -23.60
C VAL A 275 16.02 3.58 -24.65
N GLY A 276 14.81 3.31 -24.18
CA GLY A 276 13.64 3.07 -25.02
C GLY A 276 13.18 4.29 -25.83
N ALA A 277 12.19 4.06 -26.69
CA ALA A 277 11.57 5.12 -27.49
C ALA A 277 10.89 6.20 -26.63
N ASP A 278 10.37 5.82 -25.46
CA ASP A 278 9.73 6.70 -24.46
C ASP A 278 10.73 7.44 -23.56
N ALA A 279 12.02 7.38 -23.90
CA ALA A 279 13.13 7.93 -23.12
C ALA A 279 13.30 7.31 -21.71
N THR A 280 12.74 6.11 -21.49
CA THR A 280 12.90 5.34 -20.25
C THR A 280 13.86 4.17 -20.42
N VAL A 281 14.47 3.72 -19.34
CA VAL A 281 15.24 2.47 -19.29
C VAL A 281 14.36 1.39 -18.66
N ARG A 282 14.27 0.21 -19.27
CA ARG A 282 13.49 -0.92 -18.73
C ARG A 282 14.41 -1.99 -18.17
N LEU A 283 14.09 -2.50 -16.99
CA LEU A 283 14.79 -3.64 -16.42
C LEU A 283 14.34 -4.95 -17.11
N PRO A 284 15.19 -6.00 -17.15
CA PRO A 284 14.81 -7.30 -17.69
C PRO A 284 13.50 -7.80 -17.10
N GLY A 285 12.54 -8.19 -17.96
CA GLY A 285 11.23 -8.69 -17.54
C GLY A 285 10.22 -7.62 -17.10
N GLN A 286 10.56 -6.34 -17.14
CA GLN A 286 9.63 -5.24 -16.83
C GLN A 286 9.08 -4.58 -18.09
N ASN A 287 7.77 -4.28 -18.04
CA ASN A 287 7.06 -3.58 -19.12
C ASN A 287 7.01 -2.05 -18.91
N SER A 288 7.31 -1.58 -17.71
CA SER A 288 7.41 -0.17 -17.33
C SER A 288 8.85 0.29 -17.30
N GLY A 289 9.08 1.57 -17.56
CA GLY A 289 10.37 2.21 -17.34
C GLY A 289 10.72 2.24 -15.86
N ASP A 290 11.96 1.89 -15.53
CA ASP A 290 12.52 2.00 -14.20
C ASP A 290 13.01 3.42 -13.94
N PRO A 291 12.50 4.12 -12.91
CA PRO A 291 12.81 5.53 -12.71
C PRO A 291 14.27 5.78 -12.29
N GLN A 292 14.92 4.85 -11.58
CA GLN A 292 16.33 4.98 -11.20
C GLN A 292 17.25 4.89 -12.42
N ALA A 293 17.12 3.83 -13.21
CA ALA A 293 17.93 3.63 -14.40
C ALA A 293 17.66 4.74 -15.43
N THR A 294 16.41 5.17 -15.56
CA THR A 294 16.04 6.34 -16.40
C THR A 294 16.70 7.62 -15.90
N PHE A 295 16.74 7.85 -14.59
CA PHE A 295 17.45 8.98 -13.99
C PHE A 295 18.94 8.95 -14.36
N TYR A 296 19.62 7.83 -14.15
CA TYR A 296 21.04 7.72 -14.49
C TYR A 296 21.31 7.90 -15.98
N ALA A 297 20.48 7.32 -16.86
CA ALA A 297 20.59 7.52 -18.30
C ALA A 297 20.45 8.99 -18.68
N ARG A 298 19.52 9.73 -18.05
CA ARG A 298 19.36 11.17 -18.30
C ARG A 298 20.58 11.97 -17.86
N GLU A 299 21.06 11.75 -16.63
CA GLU A 299 22.22 12.48 -16.10
C GLU A 299 23.52 12.19 -16.87
N LEU A 300 23.62 10.99 -17.44
CA LEU A 300 24.73 10.62 -18.33
C LEU A 300 24.57 11.15 -19.78
N GLY A 301 23.43 11.79 -20.10
CA GLY A 301 23.15 12.34 -21.42
C GLY A 301 22.72 11.31 -22.47
N CYS A 302 22.29 10.11 -22.06
CA CYS A 302 21.91 9.01 -22.93
C CYS A 302 20.51 9.15 -23.54
N THR A 303 19.63 9.97 -22.95
CA THR A 303 18.24 10.15 -23.43
C THR A 303 18.12 11.03 -24.68
N GLY A 304 19.21 11.69 -25.08
CA GLY A 304 19.21 12.64 -26.20
C GLY A 304 18.35 13.88 -25.94
N GLY A 305 18.20 14.28 -24.67
CA GLY A 305 17.40 15.45 -24.28
C GLY A 305 15.88 15.22 -24.24
N ARG A 306 15.41 14.00 -24.52
CA ARG A 306 13.99 13.65 -24.39
C ARG A 306 13.58 13.58 -22.92
N THR A 307 12.41 14.12 -22.60
CA THR A 307 11.81 14.04 -21.26
C THR A 307 11.04 12.73 -21.09
N PRO A 308 11.36 11.90 -20.08
CA PRO A 308 10.58 10.70 -19.77
C PRO A 308 9.13 11.03 -19.42
N ALA A 309 8.20 10.15 -19.78
CA ALA A 309 6.82 10.29 -19.35
C ALA A 309 6.72 10.08 -17.82
N VAL A 310 6.07 11.02 -17.13
CA VAL A 310 5.82 10.92 -15.68
C VAL A 310 4.58 10.05 -15.46
N PRO A 311 4.67 8.96 -14.68
CA PRO A 311 3.50 8.15 -14.36
C PRO A 311 2.53 8.91 -13.44
N PRO A 312 1.23 8.57 -13.45
CA PRO A 312 0.25 9.15 -12.54
C PRO A 312 0.69 9.05 -11.07
N HIS A 313 0.47 10.12 -10.31
CA HIS A 313 0.79 10.19 -8.88
C HIS A 313 -0.32 10.84 -8.07
N ALA A 314 -0.28 10.63 -6.77
CA ALA A 314 -1.08 11.36 -5.80
C ALA A 314 -0.21 12.41 -5.08
N PRO A 315 -0.82 13.33 -4.30
CA PRO A 315 -0.06 14.23 -3.44
C PRO A 315 0.91 13.51 -2.49
N ALA A 316 0.58 12.29 -2.07
CA ALA A 316 1.41 11.49 -1.19
C ALA A 316 2.50 10.66 -1.93
N GLY A 317 2.59 10.73 -3.26
CA GLY A 317 3.63 10.09 -4.06
C GLY A 317 3.12 9.13 -5.13
N TRP A 318 4.00 8.24 -5.59
CA TRP A 318 3.69 7.25 -6.62
C TRP A 318 3.22 5.95 -5.97
N PRO A 319 2.09 5.38 -6.43
CA PRO A 319 1.55 4.17 -5.84
C PRO A 319 2.44 2.96 -6.13
N THR A 320 2.48 2.01 -5.19
CA THR A 320 3.05 0.69 -5.46
C THR A 320 2.20 -0.06 -6.49
N ARG A 321 2.80 -1.05 -7.17
CA ARG A 321 2.05 -1.91 -8.09
C ARG A 321 0.84 -2.59 -7.42
N ALA A 322 1.01 -3.07 -6.19
CA ALA A 322 -0.08 -3.70 -5.44
C ALA A 322 -1.25 -2.72 -5.19
N ALA A 323 -0.95 -1.45 -4.89
CA ALA A 323 -1.99 -0.42 -4.75
C ALA A 323 -2.70 -0.11 -6.07
N VAL A 324 -1.96 -0.08 -7.19
CA VAL A 324 -2.54 0.09 -8.54
C VAL A 324 -3.44 -1.10 -8.91
N ASP A 325 -3.02 -2.33 -8.59
CA ASP A 325 -3.81 -3.54 -8.87
C ASP A 325 -5.15 -3.54 -8.08
N GLY A 326 -5.17 -2.96 -6.87
CA GLY A 326 -6.38 -2.75 -6.07
C GLY A 326 -7.23 -1.54 -6.43
N ALA A 327 -6.76 -0.68 -7.35
CA ALA A 327 -7.39 0.60 -7.65
C ALA A 327 -8.85 0.55 -8.14
N PRO A 328 -9.31 -0.45 -8.93
CA PRO A 328 -10.72 -0.51 -9.34
C PRO A 328 -11.69 -0.57 -8.15
N ALA A 329 -11.35 -1.41 -7.17
CA ALA A 329 -12.13 -1.60 -5.95
C ALA A 329 -12.11 -0.34 -5.07
N ALA A 330 -10.92 0.23 -4.84
CA ALA A 330 -10.76 1.47 -4.10
C ALA A 330 -11.53 2.63 -4.77
N SER A 331 -11.49 2.73 -6.10
CA SER A 331 -12.18 3.77 -6.86
C SER A 331 -13.70 3.66 -6.78
N ALA A 332 -14.26 2.45 -6.84
CA ALA A 332 -15.70 2.23 -6.68
C ALA A 332 -16.19 2.65 -5.28
N ALA A 333 -15.37 2.41 -4.24
CA ALA A 333 -15.67 2.77 -2.86
C ALA A 333 -15.49 4.28 -2.59
N ALA A 334 -14.35 4.83 -2.99
CA ALA A 334 -14.01 6.23 -2.82
C ALA A 334 -14.99 7.16 -3.54
N LEU A 335 -15.47 6.79 -4.73
CA LEU A 335 -16.48 7.59 -5.45
C LEU A 335 -17.78 7.72 -4.65
N ARG A 336 -18.18 6.70 -3.88
CA ARG A 336 -19.35 6.79 -2.99
C ARG A 336 -19.13 7.73 -1.83
N VAL A 337 -17.95 7.64 -1.21
CA VAL A 337 -17.58 8.59 -0.16
C VAL A 337 -17.56 10.01 -0.73
N ALA A 338 -17.00 10.20 -1.92
CA ALA A 338 -16.97 11.50 -2.60
C ALA A 338 -18.38 12.02 -2.93
N ASP A 339 -19.31 11.16 -3.38
CA ASP A 339 -20.69 11.55 -3.63
C ASP A 339 -21.40 12.03 -2.35
N ARG A 340 -21.16 11.36 -1.21
CA ARG A 340 -21.70 11.77 0.10
C ARG A 340 -21.19 13.14 0.53
N LEU A 341 -19.94 13.44 0.22
CA LEU A 341 -19.31 14.73 0.51
C LEU A 341 -19.63 15.81 -0.54
N GLY A 342 -20.39 15.48 -1.60
CA GLY A 342 -20.65 16.41 -2.71
C GLY A 342 -19.44 16.69 -3.62
N LEU A 343 -18.40 15.85 -3.55
CA LEU A 343 -17.13 15.99 -4.27
C LEU A 343 -17.02 15.08 -5.51
N GLY A 344 -17.96 14.15 -5.71
CA GLY A 344 -17.91 13.16 -6.79
C GLY A 344 -17.74 13.75 -8.20
N GLY A 345 -18.29 14.93 -8.45
CA GLY A 345 -18.20 15.64 -9.73
C GLY A 345 -16.76 15.90 -10.20
N GLY A 346 -15.83 16.13 -9.27
CA GLY A 346 -14.42 16.39 -9.59
C GLY A 346 -13.66 15.17 -10.11
N TYR A 347 -14.09 13.96 -9.76
CA TYR A 347 -13.37 12.72 -10.05
C TYR A 347 -13.90 11.95 -11.26
N ARG A 348 -15.22 12.03 -11.49
CA ARG A 348 -15.96 11.24 -12.50
C ARG A 348 -15.37 11.33 -13.92
N PRO A 349 -14.98 12.50 -14.45
CA PRO A 349 -14.46 12.59 -15.82
C PRO A 349 -13.13 11.83 -16.01
N ALA A 350 -12.24 11.92 -15.02
CA ALA A 350 -10.94 11.27 -15.06
C ALA A 350 -11.05 9.75 -14.83
N LEU A 351 -11.93 9.32 -13.92
CA LEU A 351 -12.26 7.91 -13.71
C LEU A 351 -12.88 7.28 -14.95
N ALA A 352 -13.79 7.98 -15.63
CA ALA A 352 -14.40 7.49 -16.87
C ALA A 352 -13.37 7.27 -17.98
N ARG A 353 -12.39 8.18 -18.12
CA ARG A 353 -11.26 8.01 -19.04
C ARG A 353 -10.34 6.86 -18.62
N GLN A 354 -10.00 6.75 -17.35
CA GLN A 354 -9.19 5.65 -16.82
C GLN A 354 -9.85 4.28 -17.11
N LEU A 355 -11.16 4.17 -16.82
CA LEU A 355 -11.93 2.96 -17.05
C LEU A 355 -11.87 2.54 -18.53
N ARG A 356 -12.20 3.44 -19.45
CA ARG A 356 -12.23 3.16 -20.90
C ARG A 356 -10.84 2.91 -21.49
N ASP A 357 -9.88 3.77 -21.16
CA ASP A 357 -8.61 3.85 -21.89
C ASP A 357 -7.56 2.91 -21.31
N VAL A 358 -7.76 2.38 -20.10
CA VAL A 358 -6.80 1.50 -19.39
C VAL A 358 -7.45 0.18 -18.97
N TRP A 359 -8.50 0.22 -18.14
CA TRP A 359 -9.01 -0.99 -17.49
C TRP A 359 -9.91 -1.86 -18.36
N LEU A 360 -10.63 -1.29 -19.32
CA LEU A 360 -11.52 -2.03 -20.23
C LEU A 360 -10.85 -2.46 -21.54
N ARG A 361 -9.52 -2.39 -21.62
CA ARG A 361 -8.81 -2.92 -22.78
C ARG A 361 -9.03 -4.44 -22.89
N PRO A 362 -9.13 -4.99 -24.11
CA PRO A 362 -9.38 -6.43 -24.30
C PRO A 362 -8.32 -7.30 -23.61
N GLY A 363 -8.75 -8.26 -22.79
CA GLY A 363 -7.88 -9.22 -22.12
C GLY A 363 -8.61 -10.01 -21.03
N PRO A 364 -8.06 -11.16 -20.57
CA PRO A 364 -8.63 -11.90 -19.45
C PRO A 364 -8.51 -11.08 -18.16
N VAL A 365 -9.62 -10.88 -17.47
CA VAL A 365 -9.68 -10.25 -16.13
C VAL A 365 -10.23 -11.27 -15.14
N ALA A 366 -9.69 -11.28 -13.92
CA ALA A 366 -10.26 -12.07 -12.83
C ALA A 366 -11.72 -11.64 -12.58
N SER A 367 -12.58 -12.58 -12.17
CA SER A 367 -14.02 -12.34 -11.95
C SER A 367 -14.29 -11.20 -10.96
N THR A 368 -13.48 -11.11 -9.91
CA THR A 368 -13.55 -10.04 -8.89
C THR A 368 -13.08 -8.68 -9.42
N THR A 369 -12.09 -8.63 -10.32
CA THR A 369 -11.70 -7.36 -10.97
C THR A 369 -12.79 -6.91 -11.94
N ALA A 370 -13.35 -7.83 -12.74
CA ALA A 370 -14.47 -7.53 -13.63
C ALA A 370 -15.70 -7.01 -12.85
N ALA A 371 -15.99 -7.62 -11.70
CA ALA A 371 -16.99 -7.15 -10.74
C ALA A 371 -16.78 -5.68 -10.39
N ASN A 372 -15.63 -5.34 -9.83
CA ASN A 372 -15.32 -3.99 -9.39
C ASN A 372 -15.36 -2.96 -10.53
N LEU A 373 -14.95 -3.35 -11.75
CA LEU A 373 -15.04 -2.50 -12.93
C LEU A 373 -16.49 -2.25 -13.38
N ALA A 374 -17.35 -3.26 -13.35
CA ALA A 374 -18.79 -3.10 -13.63
C ALA A 374 -19.46 -2.19 -12.58
N LEU A 375 -19.08 -2.35 -11.31
CA LEU A 375 -19.59 -1.55 -10.19
C LEU A 375 -19.15 -0.09 -10.28
N LEU A 376 -17.91 0.16 -10.71
CA LEU A 376 -17.45 1.50 -11.01
C LEU A 376 -18.18 2.09 -12.22
N ALA A 377 -18.34 1.32 -13.30
CA ALA A 377 -19.02 1.77 -14.52
C ALA A 377 -20.47 2.20 -14.24
N ALA A 378 -21.20 1.43 -13.43
CA ALA A 378 -22.57 1.74 -13.02
C ALA A 378 -22.71 3.04 -12.20
N GLN A 379 -21.62 3.48 -11.56
CA GLN A 379 -21.60 4.73 -10.82
C GLN A 379 -21.29 5.93 -11.70
N LEU A 380 -20.79 5.76 -12.93
CA LEU A 380 -20.40 6.84 -13.82
C LEU A 380 -21.55 7.23 -14.78
N PRO A 381 -21.58 8.48 -15.30
CA PRO A 381 -22.66 8.93 -16.18
C PRO A 381 -22.83 8.07 -17.44
N PRO A 382 -24.07 7.85 -17.92
CA PRO A 382 -24.35 7.14 -19.17
C PRO A 382 -23.76 7.91 -20.37
N GLY A 383 -23.20 7.18 -21.36
CA GLY A 383 -22.52 7.77 -22.53
C GLY A 383 -21.00 7.64 -22.52
N THR A 384 -20.41 6.97 -21.52
CA THR A 384 -18.97 6.66 -21.44
C THR A 384 -18.51 5.56 -22.40
N GLY A 385 -19.43 4.91 -23.13
CA GLY A 385 -19.14 3.99 -24.24
C GLY A 385 -18.64 2.61 -23.82
N ALA A 386 -18.65 2.29 -22.53
CA ALA A 386 -18.16 1.04 -21.99
C ALA A 386 -19.34 0.11 -21.67
N ALA A 387 -19.59 -0.89 -22.52
CA ALA A 387 -20.22 -2.10 -22.00
C ALA A 387 -19.20 -2.74 -21.03
N PRO A 388 -19.54 -3.03 -19.77
CA PRO A 388 -18.67 -3.81 -18.89
C PRO A 388 -18.26 -5.10 -19.63
N PRO A 389 -17.05 -5.65 -19.38
CA PRO A 389 -16.55 -6.81 -20.09
C PRO A 389 -17.64 -7.89 -20.08
N ALA A 390 -17.99 -8.36 -21.27
CA ALA A 390 -19.04 -9.35 -21.43
C ALA A 390 -18.71 -10.54 -20.52
N THR A 391 -19.59 -10.76 -19.56
CA THR A 391 -19.66 -11.94 -18.69
C THR A 391 -18.46 -12.16 -17.77
N VAL A 392 -18.71 -12.02 -16.46
CA VAL A 392 -18.18 -13.01 -15.51
C VAL A 392 -18.74 -14.36 -15.98
N ALA A 393 -17.99 -15.06 -16.84
CA ALA A 393 -18.39 -16.34 -17.37
C ALA A 393 -18.38 -17.36 -16.22
N GLY A 394 -19.57 -17.63 -15.70
CA GLY A 394 -19.78 -18.55 -14.59
C GLY A 394 -21.12 -18.28 -13.92
N THR A 395 -22.20 -18.86 -14.45
CA THR A 395 -23.56 -18.78 -13.88
C THR A 395 -23.72 -19.51 -12.54
N GLY A 396 -22.61 -19.85 -11.87
CA GLY A 396 -22.54 -20.68 -10.67
C GLY A 396 -21.81 -20.07 -9.48
N ASP A 397 -21.12 -18.94 -9.63
CA ASP A 397 -20.42 -18.26 -8.52
C ASP A 397 -21.33 -17.21 -7.87
N ASP A 398 -21.40 -17.16 -6.54
CA ASP A 398 -22.17 -16.16 -5.79
C ASP A 398 -21.71 -14.74 -6.11
N THR A 399 -20.39 -14.55 -6.34
CA THR A 399 -19.83 -13.25 -6.71
C THR A 399 -20.31 -12.80 -8.08
N ALA A 400 -20.31 -13.71 -9.08
CA ALA A 400 -20.81 -13.43 -10.42
C ALA A 400 -22.31 -13.05 -10.41
N LEU A 401 -23.10 -13.74 -9.61
CA LEU A 401 -24.54 -13.46 -9.44
C LEU A 401 -24.78 -12.12 -8.74
N LEU A 402 -24.00 -11.80 -7.71
CA LEU A 402 -24.07 -10.51 -7.04
C LEU A 402 -23.79 -9.36 -8.00
N VAL A 403 -22.70 -9.45 -8.78
CA VAL A 403 -22.35 -8.46 -9.80
C VAL A 403 -23.48 -8.28 -10.79
N ARG A 404 -24.00 -9.39 -11.32
CA ARG A 404 -25.10 -9.35 -12.30
C ARG A 404 -26.36 -8.70 -11.73
N ALA A 405 -26.68 -8.96 -10.45
CA ALA A 405 -27.84 -8.36 -9.81
C ALA A 405 -27.65 -6.83 -9.64
N ILE A 406 -26.43 -6.37 -9.36
CA ILE A 406 -26.10 -4.94 -9.26
C ILE A 406 -26.17 -4.27 -10.63
N GLU A 407 -25.60 -4.88 -11.67
CA GLU A 407 -25.69 -4.39 -13.05
C GLU A 407 -27.14 -4.16 -13.47
N LEU A 408 -28.00 -5.17 -13.29
CA LEU A 408 -29.40 -5.09 -13.69
C LEU A 408 -30.19 -4.09 -12.84
N SER A 409 -29.84 -3.93 -11.56
CA SER A 409 -30.43 -2.88 -10.73
C SER A 409 -30.05 -1.49 -11.20
N ALA A 410 -28.84 -1.30 -11.76
CA ALA A 410 -28.38 -0.02 -12.27
C ALA A 410 -28.98 0.32 -13.65
N THR A 411 -29.11 -0.68 -14.54
CA THR A 411 -29.74 -0.49 -15.86
C THR A 411 -31.27 -0.45 -15.79
N GLY A 412 -31.86 -0.93 -14.68
CA GLY A 412 -33.30 -1.10 -14.55
C GLY A 412 -33.86 -2.25 -15.39
N ASP A 413 -33.01 -3.15 -15.92
CA ASP A 413 -33.45 -4.32 -16.68
C ASP A 413 -34.18 -5.31 -15.76
N ARG A 414 -35.48 -5.46 -16.02
CA ARG A 414 -36.39 -6.38 -15.30
C ARG A 414 -36.90 -7.51 -16.20
N SER A 415 -36.17 -7.86 -17.24
CA SER A 415 -36.56 -8.88 -18.22
C SER A 415 -36.89 -10.22 -17.57
N GLY A 416 -37.88 -10.92 -18.13
CA GLY A 416 -38.29 -12.24 -17.66
C GLY A 416 -37.17 -13.29 -17.74
N SER A 417 -36.28 -13.17 -18.73
CA SER A 417 -35.09 -14.02 -18.88
C SER A 417 -34.08 -13.82 -17.74
N ALA A 418 -33.79 -12.57 -17.37
CA ALA A 418 -32.93 -12.26 -16.23
C ALA A 418 -33.54 -12.78 -14.92
N LYS A 419 -34.84 -12.54 -14.70
CA LYS A 419 -35.57 -13.08 -13.55
C LYS A 419 -35.47 -14.60 -13.46
N ALA A 420 -35.75 -15.31 -14.56
CA ALA A 420 -35.69 -16.77 -14.61
C ALA A 420 -34.28 -17.30 -14.29
N SER A 421 -33.23 -16.64 -14.77
CA SER A 421 -31.84 -17.02 -14.48
C SER A 421 -31.52 -16.95 -12.98
N PHE A 422 -31.93 -15.90 -12.28
CA PHE A 422 -31.69 -15.80 -10.82
C PHE A 422 -32.48 -16.82 -10.02
N VAL A 423 -33.74 -17.06 -10.39
CA VAL A 423 -34.57 -18.08 -9.74
C VAL A 423 -33.97 -19.48 -9.93
N ALA A 424 -33.49 -19.81 -11.13
CA ALA A 424 -32.81 -21.07 -11.41
C ALA A 424 -31.49 -21.20 -10.62
N ALA A 425 -30.71 -20.11 -10.53
CA ALA A 425 -29.48 -20.09 -9.76
C ALA A 425 -29.71 -20.31 -8.25
N ALA A 426 -30.79 -19.75 -7.70
CA ALA A 426 -31.16 -19.91 -6.28
C ALA A 426 -31.56 -21.35 -5.95
N ALA A 427 -32.24 -22.02 -6.89
CA ALA A 427 -32.64 -23.41 -6.75
C ALA A 427 -31.47 -24.41 -6.81
N THR A 428 -30.28 -23.98 -7.26
CA THR A 428 -29.10 -24.85 -7.34
C THR A 428 -28.51 -25.06 -5.93
N PRO A 429 -28.39 -26.31 -5.42
CA PRO A 429 -27.74 -26.57 -4.14
C PRO A 429 -26.27 -26.09 -4.17
N ARG A 430 -25.83 -25.37 -3.14
CA ARG A 430 -24.42 -24.96 -2.99
C ARG A 430 -23.87 -25.39 -1.63
N PRO A 431 -22.60 -25.80 -1.56
CA PRO A 431 -21.94 -26.11 -0.30
C PRO A 431 -21.68 -24.83 0.47
N GLY A 432 -22.05 -24.82 1.76
CA GLY A 432 -21.81 -23.70 2.66
C GLY A 432 -22.80 -22.54 2.50
N ARG A 433 -22.73 -21.62 3.47
CA ARG A 433 -23.53 -20.40 3.56
C ARG A 433 -22.57 -19.22 3.50
N SER A 434 -22.89 -18.19 2.73
CA SER A 434 -22.02 -17.02 2.53
C SER A 434 -22.84 -15.73 2.53
N MET A 435 -22.25 -14.64 3.02
CA MET A 435 -22.93 -13.35 3.00
C MET A 435 -23.03 -12.80 1.58
N THR A 436 -22.12 -13.19 0.68
CA THR A 436 -22.20 -12.92 -0.76
C THR A 436 -23.45 -13.55 -1.38
N ARG A 437 -23.79 -14.79 -1.00
CA ARG A 437 -25.04 -15.45 -1.41
C ARG A 437 -26.27 -14.70 -0.91
N ALA A 438 -26.29 -14.41 0.39
CA ALA A 438 -27.38 -13.68 1.02
C ALA A 438 -27.61 -12.32 0.33
N ALA A 439 -26.53 -11.61 -0.01
CA ALA A 439 -26.57 -10.33 -0.70
C ALA A 439 -27.24 -10.41 -2.08
N TRP A 440 -26.81 -11.33 -2.95
CA TRP A 440 -27.37 -11.39 -4.31
C TRP A 440 -28.81 -11.87 -4.30
N LEU A 441 -29.17 -12.82 -3.41
CA LEU A 441 -30.56 -13.26 -3.21
C LEU A 441 -31.46 -12.10 -2.78
N ALA A 442 -31.03 -11.30 -1.81
CA ALA A 442 -31.79 -10.15 -1.34
C ALA A 442 -31.94 -9.08 -2.43
N LEU A 443 -30.88 -8.83 -3.21
CA LEU A 443 -30.91 -7.84 -4.29
C LEU A 443 -31.82 -8.30 -5.45
N ALA A 444 -31.66 -9.53 -5.94
CA ALA A 444 -32.53 -10.11 -6.96
C ALA A 444 -33.99 -10.19 -6.50
N GLY A 445 -34.23 -10.58 -5.24
CA GLY A 445 -35.55 -10.63 -4.64
C GLY A 445 -36.24 -9.27 -4.56
N ARG A 446 -35.50 -8.17 -4.43
CA ARG A 446 -36.03 -6.80 -4.50
C ARG A 446 -36.23 -6.33 -5.93
N LEU A 447 -35.23 -6.56 -6.81
CA LEU A 447 -35.25 -6.13 -8.21
C LEU A 447 -36.43 -6.72 -8.99
N PHE A 448 -36.71 -8.01 -8.81
CA PHE A 448 -37.74 -8.75 -9.55
C PHE A 448 -39.02 -9.02 -8.76
N ASP A 449 -39.12 -8.45 -7.56
CA ASP A 449 -40.17 -8.68 -6.57
C ASP A 449 -40.49 -10.17 -6.36
N VAL A 450 -39.49 -10.92 -5.88
CA VAL A 450 -39.60 -12.36 -5.61
C VAL A 450 -39.48 -12.58 -4.10
N PRO A 451 -40.60 -12.73 -3.35
CA PRO A 451 -40.59 -12.90 -1.90
C PRO A 451 -39.75 -14.09 -1.41
N GLN A 452 -39.71 -15.18 -2.19
CA GLN A 452 -38.97 -16.40 -1.86
C GLN A 452 -37.47 -16.13 -1.73
N LEU A 453 -36.88 -15.38 -2.68
CA LEU A 453 -35.46 -15.01 -2.64
C LEU A 453 -35.15 -14.11 -1.43
N ARG A 454 -36.07 -13.21 -1.07
CA ARG A 454 -35.93 -12.35 0.11
C ARG A 454 -35.94 -13.16 1.42
N ALA A 455 -36.82 -14.15 1.52
CA ALA A 455 -36.88 -15.04 2.68
C ALA A 455 -35.63 -15.92 2.79
N GLU A 456 -35.13 -16.45 1.67
CA GLU A 456 -33.89 -17.23 1.64
C GLU A 456 -32.69 -16.37 2.06
N ALA A 457 -32.58 -15.15 1.55
CA ALA A 457 -31.53 -14.21 1.95
C ALA A 457 -31.55 -13.92 3.46
N ALA A 458 -32.73 -13.70 4.04
CA ALA A 458 -32.86 -13.48 5.48
C ALA A 458 -32.47 -14.72 6.29
N SER A 459 -32.81 -15.92 5.82
CA SER A 459 -32.39 -17.18 6.44
C SER A 459 -30.88 -17.38 6.40
N GLU A 460 -30.25 -17.08 5.25
CA GLU A 460 -28.79 -17.11 5.07
C GLU A 460 -28.08 -16.15 6.04
N ALA A 461 -28.51 -14.88 6.08
CA ALA A 461 -27.95 -13.88 6.97
C ALA A 461 -28.08 -14.28 8.45
N ALA A 462 -29.26 -14.77 8.86
CA ALA A 462 -29.50 -15.20 10.24
C ALA A 462 -28.60 -16.36 10.68
N GLN A 463 -28.25 -17.26 9.75
CA GLN A 463 -27.34 -18.39 10.02
C GLN A 463 -25.86 -17.98 10.10
N LEU A 464 -25.52 -16.80 9.58
CA LEU A 464 -24.19 -16.20 9.64
C LEU A 464 -24.05 -15.16 10.77
N ARG A 465 -25.13 -14.87 11.48
CA ARG A 465 -25.17 -13.92 12.59
C ARG A 465 -24.46 -14.51 13.82
N ILE A 466 -23.42 -13.83 14.26
CA ILE A 466 -22.65 -14.20 15.46
C ILE A 466 -23.29 -13.56 16.70
N ALA A 467 -23.66 -12.29 16.57
CA ALA A 467 -24.32 -11.51 17.60
C ALA A 467 -25.23 -10.46 16.92
N PRO A 468 -26.12 -9.77 17.66
CA PRO A 468 -26.92 -8.71 17.08
C PRO A 468 -26.07 -7.66 16.35
N GLY A 469 -26.23 -7.54 15.02
CA GLY A 469 -25.46 -6.59 14.20
C GLY A 469 -24.02 -7.01 13.87
N ILE A 470 -23.62 -8.24 14.20
CA ILE A 470 -22.29 -8.81 13.91
C ILE A 470 -22.46 -10.14 13.17
N TYR A 471 -21.88 -10.23 11.98
CA TYR A 471 -22.04 -11.36 11.07
C TYR A 471 -20.68 -11.84 10.54
N ALA A 472 -20.62 -13.13 10.24
CA ALA A 472 -19.50 -13.75 9.53
C ALA A 472 -19.67 -13.60 8.01
N ALA A 473 -18.56 -13.49 7.28
CA ALA A 473 -18.58 -13.50 5.81
C ALA A 473 -19.01 -14.87 5.23
N GLY A 474 -18.72 -15.95 5.96
CA GLY A 474 -19.15 -17.32 5.62
C GLY A 474 -18.98 -18.25 6.81
N ARG A 475 -19.51 -19.47 6.71
CA ARG A 475 -19.24 -20.52 7.71
C ARG A 475 -17.84 -21.09 7.50
N THR A 476 -17.00 -21.05 8.53
CA THR A 476 -15.67 -21.67 8.55
C THR A 476 -15.77 -23.18 8.30
N THR A 477 -14.82 -23.71 7.53
CA THR A 477 -14.55 -25.14 7.42
C THR A 477 -13.97 -25.66 8.75
N ALA A 478 -14.55 -26.72 9.31
CA ALA A 478 -14.08 -27.67 10.33
C ALA A 478 -13.20 -27.27 11.56
N THR A 479 -12.46 -26.16 11.59
CA THR A 479 -11.35 -25.95 12.54
C THR A 479 -11.38 -24.63 13.34
N GLY A 480 -12.49 -23.87 13.37
CA GLY A 480 -12.60 -22.71 14.26
C GLY A 480 -13.90 -21.92 14.18
N PRO A 481 -14.20 -21.06 15.18
CA PRO A 481 -15.37 -20.19 15.16
C PRO A 481 -15.28 -19.16 14.03
N ALA A 482 -16.42 -18.82 13.42
CA ALA A 482 -16.48 -17.81 12.37
C ALA A 482 -16.18 -16.42 12.95
N ALA A 483 -15.22 -15.70 12.36
CA ALA A 483 -14.86 -14.34 12.78
C ALA A 483 -15.85 -13.32 12.19
N GLY A 484 -16.12 -12.24 12.95
CA GLY A 484 -16.93 -11.12 12.48
C GLY A 484 -16.25 -10.38 11.33
N SER A 485 -17.06 -9.88 10.40
CA SER A 485 -16.62 -9.04 9.28
C SER A 485 -17.48 -7.78 9.20
N LEU A 486 -16.85 -6.62 8.97
CA LEU A 486 -17.54 -5.34 8.80
C LEU A 486 -18.53 -5.37 7.65
N ASP A 487 -18.04 -5.75 6.47
CA ASP A 487 -18.84 -5.85 5.25
C ASP A 487 -19.99 -6.82 5.44
N ALA A 488 -19.70 -8.00 6.01
CA ALA A 488 -20.74 -8.98 6.25
C ALA A 488 -21.78 -8.48 7.26
N SER A 489 -21.34 -7.72 8.27
CA SER A 489 -22.22 -7.20 9.30
C SER A 489 -23.15 -6.11 8.78
N ALA A 490 -22.63 -5.25 7.90
CA ALA A 490 -23.41 -4.21 7.24
C ALA A 490 -24.45 -4.81 6.29
N ILE A 491 -24.05 -5.81 5.49
CA ILE A 491 -24.96 -6.55 4.60
C ILE A 491 -26.03 -7.28 5.41
N GLY A 492 -25.63 -8.08 6.40
CA GLY A 492 -26.56 -8.86 7.22
C GLY A 492 -27.59 -7.97 7.91
N ALA A 493 -27.15 -6.83 8.46
CA ALA A 493 -28.07 -5.83 9.01
C ALA A 493 -29.00 -5.22 7.95
N TRP A 494 -28.57 -4.99 6.72
CA TRP A 494 -29.48 -4.52 5.67
C TRP A 494 -30.53 -5.56 5.27
N ILE A 495 -30.14 -6.83 5.23
CA ILE A 495 -31.03 -7.94 4.89
C ILE A 495 -32.08 -8.10 5.99
N GLU A 496 -31.65 -8.17 7.25
CA GLU A 496 -32.53 -8.36 8.40
C GLU A 496 -33.26 -7.08 8.86
N ARG A 497 -32.83 -5.90 8.39
CA ARG A 497 -33.30 -4.57 8.80
C ARG A 497 -33.44 -4.35 10.33
N PRO A 498 -32.47 -4.71 11.19
CA PRO A 498 -32.59 -4.42 12.60
C PRO A 498 -32.24 -2.94 12.89
N PRO A 499 -32.92 -2.27 13.85
CA PRO A 499 -32.66 -0.87 14.21
C PRO A 499 -31.42 -0.77 15.09
N VAL A 500 -30.23 -0.90 14.51
CA VAL A 500 -28.97 -1.01 15.24
C VAL A 500 -28.03 0.15 14.91
N ASP A 501 -27.40 0.73 15.92
CA ASP A 501 -26.21 1.57 15.75
C ASP A 501 -24.97 0.67 15.55
N LEU A 502 -24.74 0.28 14.30
CA LEU A 502 -23.71 -0.67 13.91
C LEU A 502 -22.30 -0.14 14.19
N ALA A 503 -22.04 1.15 13.91
CA ALA A 503 -20.73 1.76 14.08
C ALA A 503 -20.28 1.67 15.55
N THR A 504 -21.17 2.00 16.48
CA THR A 504 -20.91 1.88 17.93
C THR A 504 -20.66 0.43 18.36
N ARG A 505 -21.33 -0.55 17.75
CA ARG A 505 -21.12 -1.97 18.08
C ARG A 505 -19.81 -2.54 17.57
N TRP A 506 -19.35 -2.06 16.43
CA TRP A 506 -18.11 -2.52 15.83
C TRP A 506 -16.89 -1.91 16.53
N GLN A 507 -17.03 -0.71 17.10
CA GLN A 507 -16.01 -0.09 17.93
C GLN A 507 -15.68 -0.97 19.15
N GLY A 508 -14.38 -1.24 19.36
CA GLY A 508 -13.90 -2.12 20.43
C GLY A 508 -13.81 -3.60 20.04
N GLN A 509 -14.24 -3.98 18.83
CA GLN A 509 -13.99 -5.31 18.31
C GLN A 509 -12.56 -5.43 17.78
N SER A 510 -11.91 -6.58 18.01
CA SER A 510 -10.53 -6.82 17.57
C SER A 510 -10.35 -6.80 16.04
N TRP A 511 -11.44 -7.00 15.29
CA TRP A 511 -11.46 -6.95 13.82
C TRP A 511 -11.78 -5.55 13.27
N TYR A 512 -12.09 -4.56 14.11
CA TYR A 512 -12.33 -3.19 13.66
C TYR A 512 -10.99 -2.46 13.49
N PRO A 513 -10.62 -2.02 12.28
CA PRO A 513 -9.34 -1.35 12.06
C PRO A 513 -9.35 0.05 12.68
N ALA A 514 -8.18 0.49 13.14
CA ALA A 514 -7.96 1.90 13.46
C ALA A 514 -8.18 2.76 12.21
N ALA A 515 -8.61 4.02 12.39
CA ALA A 515 -9.02 4.90 11.29
C ALA A 515 -7.90 5.15 10.26
N ASP A 516 -6.66 5.23 10.73
CA ASP A 516 -5.44 5.37 9.93
C ASP A 516 -5.08 4.12 9.10
N ARG A 517 -5.77 3.00 9.33
CA ARG A 517 -5.61 1.72 8.62
C ARG A 517 -6.88 1.30 7.88
N MET A 518 -7.85 2.21 7.77
CA MET A 518 -9.13 1.94 7.14
C MET A 518 -9.00 2.00 5.60
N SER A 519 -9.42 0.94 4.90
CA SER A 519 -9.58 0.98 3.44
C SER A 519 -10.81 1.82 3.05
N TRP A 520 -10.87 2.28 1.80
CA TRP A 520 -12.05 2.97 1.27
C TRP A 520 -13.31 2.12 1.35
N ARG A 521 -13.15 0.81 1.18
CA ARG A 521 -14.25 -0.14 1.36
C ARG A 521 -14.81 -0.05 2.78
N THR A 522 -13.95 -0.16 3.78
CA THR A 522 -14.35 -0.05 5.19
C THR A 522 -14.97 1.32 5.50
N ALA A 523 -14.38 2.41 5.00
CA ALA A 523 -14.91 3.76 5.21
C ALA A 523 -16.31 3.92 4.63
N ALA A 524 -16.54 3.46 3.39
CA ALA A 524 -17.85 3.48 2.76
C ALA A 524 -18.88 2.62 3.53
N VAL A 525 -18.46 1.47 4.06
CA VAL A 525 -19.32 0.61 4.91
C VAL A 525 -19.71 1.30 6.21
N VAL A 526 -18.75 1.92 6.90
CA VAL A 526 -18.99 2.65 8.15
C VAL A 526 -19.91 3.84 7.93
N LEU A 527 -19.70 4.63 6.86
CA LEU A 527 -20.57 5.76 6.52
C LEU A 527 -22.01 5.32 6.20
N ALA A 528 -22.16 4.31 5.34
CA ALA A 528 -23.48 3.76 5.01
C ALA A 528 -24.21 3.24 6.26
N ALA A 529 -23.48 2.65 7.21
CA ALA A 529 -24.01 2.19 8.48
C ALA A 529 -24.45 3.35 9.40
N GLN A 530 -23.64 4.41 9.52
CA GLN A 530 -23.98 5.60 10.30
C GLN A 530 -25.22 6.32 9.76
N GLU A 531 -25.39 6.33 8.45
CA GLU A 531 -26.50 7.01 7.76
C GLU A 531 -27.74 6.12 7.57
N ARG A 532 -27.64 4.84 7.94
CA ARG A 532 -28.67 3.81 7.69
C ARG A 532 -29.01 3.62 6.20
N ASP A 533 -28.14 4.07 5.29
CA ASP A 533 -28.28 3.85 3.84
C ASP A 533 -27.43 2.66 3.38
N LEU A 534 -27.87 1.50 3.82
CA LEU A 534 -27.16 0.26 3.57
C LEU A 534 -27.35 -0.25 2.11
N THR A 535 -28.18 0.41 1.29
CA THR A 535 -28.20 0.15 -0.17
C THR A 535 -26.92 0.66 -0.85
N GLY A 536 -26.23 1.59 -0.19
CA GLY A 536 -24.90 2.07 -0.49
C GLY A 536 -23.75 1.03 -0.37
N LEU A 537 -24.00 -0.17 0.14
CA LEU A 537 -22.96 -1.15 0.46
C LEU A 537 -22.60 -2.10 -0.69
N PHE A 538 -23.59 -2.49 -1.50
CA PHE A 538 -23.49 -3.65 -2.40
C PHE A 538 -22.40 -3.60 -3.47
N PRO A 539 -22.04 -2.45 -4.06
CA PRO A 539 -20.96 -2.38 -5.03
C PRO A 539 -19.58 -2.12 -4.42
N VAL A 540 -19.46 -2.20 -3.09
CA VAL A 540 -18.21 -1.98 -2.36
C VAL A 540 -17.72 -3.26 -1.69
N SER A 541 -18.64 -4.19 -1.38
CA SER A 541 -18.39 -5.40 -0.60
C SER A 541 -18.13 -6.68 -1.42
N VAL A 542 -17.80 -6.56 -2.71
CA VAL A 542 -17.60 -7.70 -3.64
C VAL A 542 -16.14 -7.91 -4.01
#